data_AF-A0A355V8W4-F1
#
_entry.id   AF-A0A355V8W4-F1
#
_cell.length_a   1.000
_cell.length_b   1.000
_cell.length_c   1.000
_cell.angle_alpha   90.00
_cell.angle_beta   90.00
_cell.angle_gamma   90.00
#
_symmetry.space_group_name_H-M   'P 1'
#
loop_
_entity.id
_entity.type
_entity.pdbx_description
1 polymer ?
#
loop_
_entity_poly.entity_id
_entity_poly.type
_entity_poly.pdbx_seq_one_letter_code
_entity_poly.pdbx_strand_id
1 'polypeptide(L)'
;MSISASARSTRESSNEYLDKTNRIMMGVLLGCQVYALALAPWHGTWTSALLVGGGTLAVTIAAWQSNILGEHFRSLIAVAFMVMSGLHIHQSYGTIEMHFSIFVLLALLIAYRDWRPIAVATVVIATHHFLFFYLQISGYPVWVTEPDHAHWHMIFIHAGYVLVEAGALFYLARLAAADAAEGQALAAACEKLTRDDDRMDLTLQLDHDSESSQSFNLFLKQLRALVADVQHQLGSLQQMGRSLTGNAADVERGAERQAAVNQQMFDAMQEMSEATATVAQYAQYAANGANTANELAADSGSVVQRISKSIGALQNDIEITSKAV
;
A
#
# COMPACT_ATOMS: atom_id res chain seq x y z
N MET A 1 21.18 11.84 8.18
CA MET A 1 20.56 12.94 7.39
C MET A 1 19.04 12.80 7.18
N SER A 2 18.42 11.62 7.31
CA SER A 2 16.98 11.39 7.01
C SER A 2 15.97 12.03 7.99
N ILE A 3 16.27 12.10 9.30
CA ILE A 3 15.35 12.67 10.31
C ILE A 3 15.10 14.18 10.07
N SER A 4 16.09 14.91 9.56
CA SER A 4 15.99 16.36 9.34
C SER A 4 15.06 16.76 8.18
N ALA A 5 14.93 15.91 7.16
CA ALA A 5 14.09 16.21 6.00
C ALA A 5 12.59 15.98 6.30
N SER A 6 12.27 14.91 7.04
CA SER A 6 10.90 14.60 7.47
C SER A 6 10.38 15.62 8.51
N ALA A 7 11.24 16.04 9.45
CA ALA A 7 10.91 17.12 10.39
C ALA A 7 10.76 18.49 9.70
N ARG A 8 11.41 18.69 8.56
CA ARG A 8 11.30 19.92 7.76
C ARG A 8 10.02 19.96 6.92
N SER A 9 9.66 18.85 6.26
CA SER A 9 8.40 18.69 5.49
C SER A 9 7.16 18.88 6.39
N THR A 10 7.15 18.26 7.57
CA THR A 10 6.06 18.42 8.56
C THR A 10 5.94 19.85 9.06
N ARG A 11 7.07 20.52 9.33
CA ARG A 11 7.09 21.92 9.77
C ARG A 11 6.66 22.89 8.65
N GLU A 12 7.03 22.61 7.41
CA GLU A 12 6.62 23.40 6.24
C GLU A 12 5.10 23.29 5.98
N SER A 13 4.52 22.08 6.03
CA SER A 13 3.06 21.91 5.87
C SER A 13 2.25 22.53 7.03
N SER A 14 2.76 22.46 8.26
CA SER A 14 2.14 23.11 9.42
C SER A 14 2.17 24.63 9.29
N ASN A 15 3.27 25.20 8.81
CA ASN A 15 3.38 26.64 8.57
C ASN A 15 2.45 27.11 7.44
N GLU A 16 2.32 26.34 6.37
CA GLU A 16 1.41 26.67 5.26
C GLU A 16 -0.06 26.67 5.72
N TYR A 17 -0.45 25.71 6.56
CA TYR A 17 -1.79 25.68 7.17
C TYR A 17 -2.04 26.93 8.02
N LEU A 18 -1.10 27.29 8.90
CA LEU A 18 -1.22 28.46 9.77
C LEU A 18 -1.31 29.76 8.97
N ASP A 19 -0.55 29.91 7.89
CA ASP A 19 -0.64 31.09 7.02
C ASP A 19 -2.00 31.19 6.33
N LYS A 20 -2.51 30.08 5.78
CA LYS A 20 -3.87 30.03 5.21
C LYS A 20 -4.93 30.42 6.24
N THR A 21 -4.84 29.88 7.46
CA THR A 21 -5.77 30.23 8.55
C THR A 21 -5.64 31.71 8.91
N ASN A 22 -4.43 32.25 9.05
CA ASN A 22 -4.21 33.67 9.34
C ASN A 22 -4.83 34.57 8.27
N ARG A 23 -4.69 34.23 6.99
CA ARG A 23 -5.30 34.99 5.88
C ARG A 23 -6.83 35.02 5.97
N ILE A 24 -7.44 33.88 6.30
CA ILE A 24 -8.90 33.81 6.52
C ILE A 24 -9.30 34.70 7.69
N MET A 25 -8.60 34.59 8.83
CA MET A 25 -8.92 35.37 10.03
C MET A 25 -8.73 36.88 9.83
N MET A 26 -7.73 37.28 9.04
CA MET A 26 -7.56 38.68 8.63
C MET A 26 -8.72 39.17 7.76
N GLY A 27 -9.23 38.32 6.87
CA GLY A 27 -10.44 38.60 6.09
C GLY A 27 -11.67 38.78 6.98
N VAL A 28 -11.83 37.92 7.99
CA VAL A 28 -12.90 38.06 9.00
C VAL A 28 -12.75 39.37 9.79
N LEU A 29 -11.53 39.70 10.24
CA LEU A 29 -11.26 40.94 10.97
C LEU A 29 -11.59 42.19 10.13
N LEU A 30 -11.26 42.16 8.83
CA LEU A 30 -11.66 43.21 7.90
C LEU A 30 -13.18 43.29 7.78
N GLY A 31 -13.88 42.15 7.71
CA GLY A 31 -15.33 42.07 7.74
C GLY A 31 -15.92 42.72 9.01
N CYS A 32 -15.33 42.45 10.18
CA CYS A 32 -15.71 43.10 11.42
C CYS A 32 -15.51 44.63 11.36
N GLN A 33 -14.43 45.10 10.73
CA GLN A 33 -14.21 46.54 10.56
C GLN A 33 -15.25 47.18 9.63
N VAL A 34 -15.55 46.54 8.50
CA VAL A 34 -16.60 47.00 7.59
C VAL A 34 -17.95 47.06 8.31
N TYR A 35 -18.25 46.05 9.14
CA TYR A 35 -19.47 46.06 9.95
C TYR A 35 -19.50 47.20 10.98
N ALA A 36 -18.38 47.47 11.66
CA ALA A 36 -18.28 48.60 12.58
C ALA A 36 -18.50 49.96 11.88
N LEU A 37 -17.99 50.11 10.65
CA LEU A 37 -18.24 51.30 9.83
C LEU A 37 -19.69 51.39 9.36
N ALA A 38 -20.35 50.26 9.11
CA ALA A 38 -21.77 50.22 8.75
C ALA A 38 -22.69 50.61 9.91
N LEU A 39 -22.31 50.30 11.16
CA LEU A 39 -23.04 50.72 12.37
C LEU A 39 -22.84 52.21 12.70
N ALA A 40 -21.70 52.79 12.33
CA ALA A 40 -21.35 54.17 12.64
C ALA A 40 -22.39 55.23 12.22
N PRO A 41 -22.99 55.21 11.00
CA PRO A 41 -24.00 56.19 10.61
C PRO A 41 -25.32 56.06 11.39
N TRP A 42 -25.70 54.86 11.85
CA TRP A 42 -26.93 54.66 12.62
C TRP A 42 -26.81 55.12 14.07
N HIS A 43 -25.63 54.95 14.68
CA HIS A 43 -25.42 55.23 16.10
C HIS A 43 -24.55 56.46 16.38
N GLY A 44 -24.02 57.12 15.35
CA GLY A 44 -23.16 58.30 15.49
C GLY A 44 -21.75 57.99 16.01
N THR A 45 -21.28 56.76 15.87
CA THR A 45 -20.09 56.22 16.56
C THR A 45 -18.81 56.20 15.73
N TRP A 46 -18.69 57.08 14.73
CA TRP A 46 -17.55 57.18 13.80
C TRP A 46 -16.19 57.20 14.48
N THR A 47 -16.05 57.94 15.58
CA THR A 47 -14.80 58.04 16.34
C THR A 47 -14.35 56.67 16.86
N SER A 48 -15.27 55.90 17.46
CA SER A 48 -14.96 54.55 17.97
C SER A 48 -14.68 53.56 16.83
N ALA A 49 -15.44 53.64 15.74
CA ALA A 49 -15.27 52.78 14.57
C ALA A 49 -13.89 52.96 13.91
N LEU A 50 -13.41 54.21 13.82
CA LEU A 50 -12.13 54.53 13.21
C LEU A 50 -10.96 54.33 14.17
N LEU A 51 -11.06 54.80 15.42
CA LEU A 51 -9.96 54.72 16.38
C LEU A 51 -9.78 53.30 16.92
N VAL A 52 -10.83 52.71 17.48
CA VAL A 52 -10.76 51.37 18.09
C VAL A 52 -10.73 50.32 16.99
N GLY A 53 -11.69 50.37 16.06
CA GLY A 53 -11.78 49.41 14.98
C GLY A 53 -10.59 49.52 14.01
N GLY A 54 -10.44 50.70 13.40
CA GLY A 54 -9.34 50.97 12.46
C GLY A 54 -7.95 50.79 13.10
N GLY A 55 -7.78 51.20 14.35
CA GLY A 55 -6.54 50.97 15.11
C GLY A 55 -6.26 49.49 15.33
N THR A 56 -7.26 48.70 15.72
CA THR A 56 -7.12 47.24 15.91
C THR A 56 -6.73 46.56 14.61
N LEU A 57 -7.40 46.91 13.49
CA LEU A 57 -7.07 46.38 12.18
C LEU A 57 -5.65 46.78 11.76
N ALA A 58 -5.26 48.05 11.92
CA ALA A 58 -3.95 48.55 11.54
C ALA A 58 -2.82 47.87 12.33
N VAL A 59 -2.97 47.75 13.66
CA VAL A 59 -1.99 47.05 14.52
C VAL A 59 -1.86 45.59 14.10
N THR A 60 -2.97 44.92 13.82
CA THR A 60 -2.95 43.51 13.42
C THR A 60 -2.30 43.31 12.04
N ILE A 61 -2.58 44.18 11.06
CA ILE A 61 -1.92 44.17 9.75
C ILE A 61 -0.41 44.41 9.90
N ALA A 62 -0.01 45.40 10.69
CA ALA A 62 1.41 45.70 10.90
C ALA A 62 2.14 44.53 11.58
N ALA A 63 1.51 43.89 12.57
CA ALA A 63 2.05 42.71 13.22
C ALA A 63 2.17 41.51 12.27
N TRP A 64 1.22 41.35 11.33
CA TRP A 64 1.26 40.30 10.32
C TRP A 64 2.42 40.51 9.33
N GLN A 65 2.54 41.73 8.79
CA GLN A 65 3.56 42.07 7.80
C GLN A 65 4.98 42.03 8.35
N SER A 66 5.16 42.39 9.62
CA SER A 66 6.47 42.38 10.28
C SER A 66 6.96 40.98 10.65
N ASN A 67 6.07 39.98 10.66
CA ASN A 67 6.35 38.59 11.04
C ASN A 67 7.05 38.42 12.40
N ILE A 68 6.95 39.42 13.30
CA ILE A 68 7.65 39.43 14.60
C ILE A 68 7.04 38.40 15.56
N LEU A 69 5.72 38.18 15.49
CA LEU A 69 5.00 37.35 16.46
C LEU A 69 5.02 35.85 16.11
N GLY A 70 5.29 35.47 14.86
CA GLY A 70 5.28 34.07 14.41
C GLY A 70 4.04 33.31 14.91
N GLU A 71 4.26 32.23 15.66
CA GLU A 71 3.20 31.39 16.24
C GLU A 71 2.30 32.09 17.27
N HIS A 72 2.68 33.27 17.77
CA HIS A 72 1.86 34.05 18.71
C HIS A 72 0.85 34.97 18.00
N PHE A 73 0.94 35.10 16.67
CA PHE A 73 0.04 35.96 15.90
C PHE A 73 -1.44 35.54 16.05
N ARG A 74 -1.73 34.24 16.16
CA ARG A 74 -3.08 33.72 16.47
C ARG A 74 -3.68 34.24 17.78
N SER A 75 -2.84 34.53 18.78
CA SER A 75 -3.29 35.13 20.04
C SER A 75 -3.60 36.61 19.88
N LEU A 76 -2.87 37.32 19.02
CA LEU A 76 -3.22 38.71 18.65
C LEU A 76 -4.56 38.76 17.90
N ILE A 77 -4.80 37.83 16.97
CA ILE A 77 -6.10 37.70 16.29
C ILE A 77 -7.23 37.49 17.28
N ALA A 78 -7.05 36.61 18.27
CA ALA A 78 -8.03 36.40 19.33
C ALA A 78 -8.33 37.67 20.13
N VAL A 79 -7.30 38.45 20.48
CA VAL A 79 -7.48 39.76 21.13
C VAL A 79 -8.26 40.71 20.20
N ALA A 80 -7.85 40.82 18.94
CA ALA A 80 -8.47 41.69 17.96
C ALA A 80 -9.96 41.36 17.75
N PHE A 81 -10.31 40.07 17.65
CA PHE A 81 -11.69 39.62 17.57
C PHE A 81 -12.53 40.06 18.76
N MET A 82 -12.02 39.89 19.99
CA MET A 82 -12.76 40.30 21.19
C MET A 82 -12.88 41.82 21.31
N VAL A 83 -11.86 42.57 20.89
CA VAL A 83 -11.94 44.05 20.81
C VAL A 83 -12.98 44.49 19.78
N MET A 84 -13.04 43.84 18.62
CA MET A 84 -14.05 44.14 17.60
C MET A 84 -15.47 43.77 18.06
N SER A 85 -15.66 42.64 18.73
CA SER A 85 -16.94 42.28 19.37
C SER A 85 -17.35 43.31 20.42
N GLY A 86 -16.44 43.71 21.31
CA GLY A 86 -16.69 44.76 22.29
C GLY A 86 -17.08 46.09 21.65
N LEU A 87 -16.42 46.45 20.54
CA LEU A 87 -16.78 47.63 19.76
C LEU A 87 -18.19 47.52 19.17
N HIS A 88 -18.56 46.40 18.54
CA HIS A 88 -19.91 46.22 17.97
C HIS A 88 -21.00 46.30 19.05
N ILE A 89 -20.76 45.67 20.20
CA ILE A 89 -21.65 45.73 21.37
C ILE A 89 -21.77 47.18 21.86
N HIS A 90 -20.67 47.91 21.95
CA HIS A 90 -20.70 49.30 22.37
C HIS A 90 -21.45 50.20 21.38
N GLN A 91 -21.20 50.01 20.07
CA GLN A 91 -21.86 50.79 19.03
C GLN A 91 -23.37 50.57 18.99
N SER A 92 -23.84 49.37 19.36
CA SER A 92 -25.26 49.04 19.40
C SER A 92 -25.93 49.31 20.75
N TYR A 93 -25.26 49.99 21.68
CA TYR A 93 -25.79 50.25 23.03
C TYR A 93 -26.05 48.97 23.86
N GLY A 94 -25.27 47.92 23.63
CA GLY A 94 -25.31 46.70 24.45
C GLY A 94 -26.41 45.72 24.09
N THR A 95 -26.94 45.77 22.86
CA THR A 95 -27.97 44.83 22.40
C THR A 95 -27.49 43.38 22.42
N ILE A 96 -28.39 42.46 22.76
CA ILE A 96 -28.07 41.03 22.88
C ILE A 96 -27.61 40.43 21.55
N GLU A 97 -28.13 40.89 20.41
CA GLU A 97 -27.77 40.37 19.10
C GLU A 97 -26.29 40.59 18.77
N MET A 98 -25.70 41.70 19.22
CA MET A 98 -24.27 41.95 19.00
C MET A 98 -23.37 41.05 19.87
N HIS A 99 -23.88 40.53 20.98
CA HIS A 99 -23.13 39.58 21.82
C HIS A 99 -22.91 38.24 21.12
N PHE A 100 -23.77 37.86 20.15
CA PHE A 100 -23.55 36.65 19.35
C PHE A 100 -22.22 36.68 18.60
N SER A 101 -21.68 37.87 18.29
CA SER A 101 -20.36 38.00 17.68
C SER A 101 -19.25 37.35 18.52
N ILE A 102 -19.36 37.37 19.85
CA ILE A 102 -18.38 36.74 20.75
C ILE A 102 -18.31 35.24 20.49
N PHE A 103 -19.47 34.57 20.51
CA PHE A 103 -19.59 33.12 20.30
C PHE A 103 -19.11 32.74 18.88
N VAL A 104 -19.54 33.48 17.86
CA VAL A 104 -19.14 33.24 16.48
C VAL A 104 -17.62 33.36 16.32
N LEU A 105 -17.02 34.44 16.84
CA LEU A 105 -15.58 34.67 16.69
C LEU A 105 -14.75 33.70 17.55
N LEU A 106 -15.23 33.31 18.74
CA LEU A 106 -14.61 32.25 19.55
C LEU A 106 -14.62 30.90 18.79
N ALA A 107 -15.75 30.53 18.19
CA ALA A 107 -15.86 29.29 17.43
C ALA A 107 -14.88 29.25 16.24
N LEU A 108 -14.70 30.37 15.53
CA LEU A 108 -13.73 30.47 14.43
C LEU A 108 -12.28 30.21 14.88
N LEU A 109 -11.92 30.52 16.13
CA LEU A 109 -10.57 30.27 16.64
C LEU A 109 -10.22 28.77 16.72
N ILE A 110 -11.19 27.85 16.68
CA ILE A 110 -10.91 26.40 16.56
C ILE A 110 -10.06 26.10 15.30
N ALA A 111 -10.18 26.90 14.24
CA ALA A 111 -9.39 26.71 13.02
C ALA A 111 -7.88 26.81 13.25
N TYR A 112 -7.43 27.39 14.36
CA TYR A 112 -6.01 27.35 14.74
C TYR A 112 -5.55 26.01 15.31
N ARG A 113 -6.48 25.12 15.64
CA ARG A 113 -6.23 23.83 16.32
C ARG A 113 -5.34 24.01 17.55
N ASP A 114 -5.53 25.14 18.23
CA ASP A 114 -4.79 25.52 19.43
C ASP A 114 -5.76 26.11 20.43
N TRP A 115 -5.60 25.69 21.67
CA TRP A 115 -6.41 26.15 22.79
C TRP A 115 -5.98 27.54 23.28
N ARG A 116 -4.73 27.96 23.02
CA ARG A 116 -4.18 29.22 23.55
C ARG A 116 -4.96 30.46 23.07
N PRO A 117 -5.29 30.62 21.76
CA PRO A 117 -6.10 31.75 21.29
C PRO A 117 -7.48 31.81 21.94
N ILE A 118 -8.13 30.65 22.14
CA ILE A 118 -9.44 30.56 22.80
C ILE A 118 -9.32 31.08 24.24
N ALA A 119 -8.33 30.59 25.00
CA ALA A 119 -8.10 31.05 26.37
C ALA A 119 -7.81 32.56 26.45
N VAL A 120 -7.00 33.09 25.52
CA VAL A 120 -6.72 34.52 25.43
C VAL A 120 -8.00 35.32 25.15
N ALA A 121 -8.80 34.91 24.16
CA ALA A 121 -10.07 35.56 23.86
C ALA A 121 -11.02 35.55 25.07
N THR A 122 -11.18 34.40 25.74
CA THR A 122 -12.02 34.27 26.93
C THR A 122 -11.59 35.24 28.04
N VAL A 123 -10.29 35.36 28.30
CA VAL A 123 -9.78 36.30 29.31
C VAL A 123 -10.03 37.75 28.92
N VAL A 124 -9.78 38.11 27.64
CA VAL A 124 -10.00 39.47 27.14
C VAL A 124 -11.47 39.84 27.24
N ILE A 125 -12.38 38.98 26.80
CA ILE A 125 -13.81 39.28 26.77
C ILE A 125 -14.42 39.30 28.17
N ALA A 126 -13.96 38.42 29.07
CA ALA A 126 -14.35 38.48 30.47
C ALA A 126 -13.88 39.81 31.10
N THR A 127 -12.62 40.17 30.90
CA THR A 127 -12.08 41.45 31.41
C THR A 127 -12.88 42.63 30.86
N HIS A 128 -13.17 42.64 29.56
CA HIS A 128 -14.03 43.64 28.94
C HIS A 128 -15.39 43.70 29.61
N HIS A 129 -16.12 42.58 29.70
CA HIS A 129 -17.49 42.57 30.22
C HIS A 129 -17.55 42.99 31.68
N PHE A 130 -16.66 42.49 32.54
CA PHE A 130 -16.65 42.88 33.95
C PHE A 130 -16.24 44.35 34.15
N LEU A 131 -15.16 44.79 33.48
CA LEU A 131 -14.65 46.15 33.64
C LEU A 131 -15.61 47.18 33.02
N PHE A 132 -16.08 46.96 31.80
CA PHE A 132 -16.93 47.92 31.11
C PHE A 132 -18.34 47.92 31.69
N PHE A 133 -18.85 46.79 32.20
CA PHE A 133 -20.08 46.79 32.98
C PHE A 133 -19.95 47.64 34.24
N TYR A 134 -18.85 47.49 35.00
CA TYR A 134 -18.57 48.31 36.17
C TYR A 134 -18.50 49.81 35.82
N LEU A 135 -17.84 50.16 34.72
CA LEU A 135 -17.77 51.54 34.24
C LEU A 135 -19.15 52.07 33.81
N GLN A 136 -19.95 51.26 33.12
CA GLN A 136 -21.31 51.61 32.68
C GLN A 136 -22.22 51.93 33.87
N ILE A 137 -22.28 51.05 34.88
CA ILE A 137 -23.09 51.30 36.09
C ILE A 137 -22.55 52.45 36.95
N SER A 138 -21.28 52.81 36.77
CA SER A 138 -20.64 53.98 37.40
C SER A 138 -20.90 55.29 36.64
N GLY A 139 -21.67 55.26 35.54
CA GLY A 139 -22.08 56.45 34.79
C GLY A 139 -21.14 56.86 33.65
N TYR A 140 -20.14 56.05 33.30
CA TYR A 140 -19.32 56.29 32.12
C TYR A 140 -20.08 55.93 30.84
N PRO A 141 -19.88 56.64 29.72
CA PRO A 141 -20.59 56.42 28.46
C PRO A 141 -20.02 55.21 27.68
N VAL A 142 -19.96 54.05 28.33
CA VAL A 142 -19.58 52.76 27.73
C VAL A 142 -20.76 51.80 27.88
N TRP A 143 -20.93 50.93 26.88
CA TRP A 143 -22.13 50.09 26.77
C TRP A 143 -21.70 48.65 26.57
N VAL A 144 -22.08 47.79 27.51
CA VAL A 144 -21.97 46.32 27.45
C VAL A 144 -23.36 45.72 27.47
N THR A 145 -24.25 46.24 28.31
CA THR A 145 -25.65 45.82 28.36
C THR A 145 -26.55 46.97 27.94
N GLU A 146 -27.77 46.67 27.53
CA GLU A 146 -28.80 47.71 27.37
C GLU A 146 -28.95 48.54 28.65
N PRO A 147 -29.18 49.87 28.56
CA PRO A 147 -29.24 50.76 29.72
C PRO A 147 -30.24 50.33 30.79
N ASP A 148 -31.40 49.81 30.37
CA ASP A 148 -32.48 49.39 31.29
C ASP A 148 -32.26 47.99 31.90
N HIS A 149 -31.27 47.24 31.41
CA HIS A 149 -31.02 45.84 31.77
C HIS A 149 -29.63 45.61 32.42
N ALA A 150 -28.99 46.67 32.91
CA ALA A 150 -27.65 46.61 33.50
C ALA A 150 -27.66 46.00 34.91
N HIS A 151 -27.72 44.67 34.99
CA HIS A 151 -27.73 43.92 36.25
C HIS A 151 -26.61 42.89 36.36
N TRP A 152 -26.02 42.75 37.55
CA TRP A 152 -24.95 41.79 37.83
C TRP A 152 -25.32 40.34 37.49
N HIS A 153 -26.57 39.93 37.73
CA HIS A 153 -27.01 38.57 37.42
C HIS A 153 -26.94 38.24 35.91
N MET A 154 -27.18 39.22 35.03
CA MET A 154 -27.07 39.04 33.58
C MET A 154 -25.61 38.76 33.17
N ILE A 155 -24.66 39.51 33.74
CA ILE A 155 -23.22 39.31 33.51
C ILE A 155 -22.80 37.90 33.93
N PHE A 156 -23.27 37.41 35.10
CA PHE A 156 -22.90 36.07 35.58
C PHE A 156 -23.51 34.95 34.72
N ILE A 157 -24.76 35.08 34.28
CA ILE A 157 -25.39 34.11 33.37
C ILE A 157 -24.64 34.09 32.04
N HIS A 158 -24.39 35.26 31.46
CA HIS A 158 -23.65 35.39 30.20
C HIS A 158 -22.24 34.80 30.30
N ALA A 159 -21.51 35.13 31.36
CA ALA A 159 -20.19 34.56 31.63
C ALA A 159 -20.24 33.04 31.77
N GLY A 160 -21.30 32.48 32.38
CA GLY A 160 -21.53 31.04 32.44
C GLY A 160 -21.60 30.40 31.06
N TYR A 161 -22.35 30.98 30.12
CA TYR A 161 -22.43 30.49 28.75
C TYR A 161 -21.09 30.56 28.01
N VAL A 162 -20.37 31.68 28.13
CA VAL A 162 -19.04 31.83 27.51
C VAL A 162 -18.03 30.83 28.08
N LEU A 163 -18.09 30.52 29.38
CA LEU A 163 -17.22 29.51 30.00
C LEU A 163 -17.53 28.09 29.51
N VAL A 164 -18.81 27.74 29.39
CA VAL A 164 -19.22 26.44 28.85
C VAL A 164 -18.78 26.29 27.39
N GLU A 165 -19.01 27.32 26.58
CA GLU A 165 -18.54 27.35 25.19
C GLU A 165 -17.02 27.23 25.13
N ALA A 166 -16.28 28.10 25.82
CA ALA A 166 -14.82 28.09 25.82
C ALA A 166 -14.26 26.72 26.25
N GLY A 167 -14.90 26.06 27.23
CA GLY A 167 -14.56 24.69 27.63
C GLY A 167 -14.75 23.67 26.50
N ALA A 168 -15.88 23.73 25.80
CA ALA A 168 -16.14 22.87 24.64
C ALA A 168 -15.14 23.15 23.50
N LEU A 169 -14.90 24.43 23.17
CA LEU A 169 -13.95 24.83 22.14
C LEU A 169 -12.51 24.42 22.49
N PHE A 170 -12.13 24.49 23.78
CA PHE A 170 -10.84 24.02 24.25
C PHE A 170 -10.66 22.52 23.99
N TYR A 171 -11.67 21.72 24.33
CA TYR A 171 -11.67 20.29 24.07
C TYR A 171 -11.58 19.99 22.56
N LEU A 172 -12.42 20.64 21.75
CA LEU A 172 -12.43 20.47 20.30
C LEU A 172 -11.11 20.91 19.64
N ALA A 173 -10.47 21.97 20.13
CA ALA A 173 -9.17 22.41 19.62
C ALA A 173 -8.08 21.38 19.93
N ARG A 174 -8.10 20.74 21.10
CA ARG A 174 -7.18 19.65 21.45
C ARG A 174 -7.42 18.40 20.61
N LEU A 175 -8.68 18.03 20.40
CA LEU A 175 -9.05 16.91 19.54
C LEU A 175 -8.59 17.16 18.09
N ALA A 176 -8.91 18.32 17.53
CA ALA A 176 -8.48 18.69 16.18
C ALA A 176 -6.96 18.77 16.03
N ALA A 177 -6.22 19.14 17.08
CA ALA A 177 -4.77 19.11 17.10
C ALA A 177 -4.22 17.68 17.06
N ALA A 178 -4.83 16.76 17.81
CA ALA A 178 -4.45 15.35 17.81
C ALA A 178 -4.73 14.70 16.45
N ASP A 179 -5.93 14.90 15.89
CA ASP A 179 -6.31 14.40 14.57
C ASP A 179 -5.36 14.91 13.47
N ALA A 180 -4.98 16.19 13.54
CA ALA A 180 -4.03 16.78 12.61
C ALA A 180 -2.61 16.19 12.73
N ALA A 181 -2.14 15.93 13.95
CA ALA A 181 -0.85 15.32 14.20
C ALA A 181 -0.81 13.87 13.67
N GLU A 182 -1.88 13.10 13.88
CA GLU A 182 -2.03 11.75 13.34
C GLU A 182 -2.03 11.76 11.80
N GLY A 183 -2.84 12.62 11.18
CA GLY A 183 -2.88 12.75 9.73
C GLY A 183 -1.52 13.13 9.12
N GLN A 184 -0.76 14.02 9.77
CA GLN A 184 0.60 14.37 9.36
C GLN A 184 1.57 13.20 9.51
N ALA A 185 1.45 12.40 10.57
CA ALA A 185 2.28 11.22 10.77
C ALA A 185 2.04 10.17 9.67
N LEU A 186 0.78 9.92 9.31
CA LEU A 186 0.44 9.04 8.17
C LEU A 186 0.97 9.60 6.85
N ALA A 187 0.76 10.88 6.57
CA ALA A 187 1.25 11.50 5.34
C ALA A 187 2.78 11.40 5.22
N ALA A 188 3.51 11.67 6.32
CA ALA A 188 4.96 11.53 6.37
C ALA A 188 5.42 10.08 6.22
N ALA A 189 4.65 9.11 6.72
CA ALA A 189 4.92 7.68 6.52
C ALA A 189 4.74 7.28 5.05
N CYS A 190 3.66 7.73 4.40
CA CYS A 190 3.46 7.52 2.96
C CYS A 190 4.60 8.15 2.14
N GLU A 191 4.99 9.40 2.44
CA GLU A 191 6.11 10.07 1.76
C GLU A 191 7.42 9.27 1.92
N LYS A 192 7.68 8.70 3.11
CA LYS A 192 8.85 7.83 3.34
C LYS A 192 8.76 6.52 2.56
N LEU A 193 7.56 5.94 2.46
CA LEU A 193 7.34 4.68 1.75
C LEU A 193 7.59 4.84 0.23
N THR A 194 7.30 6.01 -0.32
CA THR A 194 7.43 6.33 -1.76
C THR A 194 8.67 7.15 -2.10
N ARG A 195 9.59 7.37 -1.16
CA ARG A 195 10.74 8.26 -1.37
C ARG A 195 11.75 7.72 -2.38
N ASP A 196 11.88 6.40 -2.45
CA ASP A 196 12.72 5.71 -3.43
C ASP A 196 11.79 5.02 -4.44
N ASP A 197 11.75 5.52 -5.68
CA ASP A 197 10.90 4.99 -6.76
C ASP A 197 11.13 3.48 -7.00
N ASP A 198 12.32 2.98 -6.64
CA ASP A 198 12.75 1.60 -6.89
C ASP A 198 12.66 0.69 -5.65
N ARG A 199 12.46 1.25 -4.45
CA ARG A 199 12.47 0.49 -3.18
C ARG A 199 11.47 1.03 -2.16
N MET A 200 10.41 0.26 -1.92
CA MET A 200 9.52 0.49 -0.78
C MET A 200 10.10 -0.11 0.50
N ASP A 201 10.32 0.74 1.52
CA ASP A 201 10.69 0.29 2.85
C ASP A 201 9.47 -0.14 3.66
N LEU A 202 9.11 -1.42 3.55
CA LEU A 202 7.98 -1.99 4.29
C LEU A 202 8.26 -2.17 5.79
N THR A 203 9.48 -1.89 6.29
CA THR A 203 9.82 -2.06 7.71
C THR A 203 9.30 -0.93 8.59
N LEU A 204 8.82 0.16 7.99
CA LEU A 204 8.27 1.31 8.69
C LEU A 204 7.16 0.89 9.67
N GLN A 205 7.20 1.47 10.86
CA GLN A 205 6.15 1.39 11.86
C GLN A 205 5.88 2.77 12.42
N LEU A 206 4.59 3.09 12.54
CA LEU A 206 4.13 4.28 13.25
C LEU A 206 4.06 3.95 14.74
N ASP A 207 4.77 4.74 15.55
CA ASP A 207 4.85 4.62 17.02
C ASP A 207 3.75 5.45 17.72
N HIS A 208 2.56 5.52 17.12
CA HIS A 208 1.41 6.25 17.67
C HIS A 208 0.29 5.27 17.97
N ASP A 209 -0.31 5.43 19.15
CA ASP A 209 -1.36 4.55 19.66
C ASP A 209 -2.76 4.99 19.18
N SER A 210 -2.85 5.34 17.90
CA SER A 210 -4.08 5.75 17.25
C SER A 210 -4.64 4.63 16.36
N GLU A 211 -5.95 4.61 16.17
CA GLU A 211 -6.63 3.59 15.36
C GLU A 211 -6.08 3.56 13.91
N SER A 212 -5.82 4.73 13.32
CA SER A 212 -5.26 4.79 11.95
C SER A 212 -3.81 4.32 11.90
N SER A 213 -3.00 4.59 12.92
CA SER A 213 -1.62 4.10 13.01
C SER A 213 -1.57 2.58 13.15
N GLN A 214 -2.45 2.00 13.98
CA GLN A 214 -2.58 0.55 14.11
C GLN A 214 -3.04 -0.10 12.81
N SER A 215 -4.04 0.49 12.14
CA SER A 215 -4.55 0.02 10.84
C SER A 215 -3.48 0.09 9.75
N PHE A 216 -2.70 1.18 9.70
CA PHE A 216 -1.57 1.33 8.78
C PHE A 216 -0.47 0.28 9.05
N ASN A 217 -0.11 0.06 10.32
CA ASN A 217 0.87 -0.96 10.70
C ASN A 217 0.39 -2.38 10.33
N LEU A 218 -0.90 -2.68 10.50
CA LEU A 218 -1.49 -3.95 10.08
C LEU A 218 -1.43 -4.13 8.56
N PHE A 219 -1.75 -3.07 7.80
CA PHE A 219 -1.64 -3.07 6.34
C PHE A 219 -0.20 -3.37 5.89
N LEU A 220 0.81 -2.68 6.45
CA LEU A 220 2.21 -2.95 6.10
C LEU A 220 2.65 -4.37 6.49
N LYS A 221 2.13 -4.92 7.58
CA LYS A 221 2.40 -6.31 7.98
C LYS A 221 1.83 -7.31 6.97
N GLN A 222 0.61 -7.09 6.50
CA GLN A 222 -0.03 -7.93 5.47
C GLN A 222 0.72 -7.85 4.14
N LEU A 223 1.12 -6.64 3.73
CA LEU A 223 1.88 -6.43 2.51
C LEU A 223 3.25 -7.13 2.56
N ARG A 224 3.96 -7.07 3.71
CA ARG A 224 5.21 -7.83 3.92
C ARG A 224 5.02 -9.32 3.77
N ALA A 225 3.97 -9.88 4.38
CA ALA A 225 3.68 -11.30 4.29
C ALA A 225 3.43 -11.72 2.83
N LEU A 226 2.63 -10.93 2.10
CA LEU A 226 2.37 -11.17 0.67
C LEU A 226 3.66 -11.17 -0.17
N VAL A 227 4.54 -10.18 0.03
CA VAL A 227 5.81 -10.11 -0.71
C VAL A 227 6.71 -11.30 -0.38
N ALA A 228 6.77 -11.72 0.88
CA ALA A 228 7.52 -12.90 1.30
C ALA A 228 6.98 -14.18 0.63
N ASP A 229 5.66 -14.34 0.56
CA ASP A 229 5.02 -15.48 -0.10
C ASP A 229 5.31 -15.52 -1.60
N VAL A 230 5.27 -14.37 -2.28
CA VAL A 230 5.64 -14.28 -3.71
C VAL A 230 7.10 -14.67 -3.93
N GLN A 231 8.02 -14.18 -3.08
CA GLN A 231 9.44 -14.55 -3.17
C GLN A 231 9.65 -16.06 -2.96
N HIS A 232 8.94 -16.65 -2.01
CA HIS A 232 8.99 -18.10 -1.77
C HIS A 232 8.47 -18.91 -2.97
N GLN A 233 7.36 -18.48 -3.58
CA GLN A 233 6.82 -19.10 -4.80
C GLN A 233 7.77 -18.97 -5.99
N LEU A 234 8.42 -17.81 -6.18
CA LEU A 234 9.43 -17.63 -7.22
C LEU A 234 10.64 -18.54 -7.01
N GLY A 235 11.10 -18.72 -5.77
CA GLY A 235 12.17 -19.67 -5.46
C GLY A 235 11.77 -21.12 -5.80
N SER A 236 10.53 -21.50 -5.49
CA SER A 236 9.97 -22.81 -5.84
C SER A 236 9.90 -23.02 -7.37
N LEU A 237 9.47 -22.00 -8.12
CA LEU A 237 9.44 -22.04 -9.59
C LEU A 237 10.85 -22.17 -10.18
N GLN A 238 11.84 -21.45 -9.65
CA GLN A 238 13.23 -21.58 -10.09
C GLN A 238 13.77 -22.99 -9.84
N GLN A 239 13.45 -23.59 -8.69
CA GLN A 239 13.84 -24.97 -8.39
C GLN A 239 13.17 -25.97 -9.36
N MET A 240 11.88 -25.77 -9.63
CA MET A 240 11.14 -26.60 -10.59
C MET A 240 11.73 -26.50 -12.00
N GLY A 241 12.10 -25.29 -12.43
CA GLY A 241 12.79 -25.04 -13.70
C GLY A 241 14.11 -25.82 -13.80
N ARG A 242 14.94 -25.79 -12.75
CA ARG A 242 16.19 -26.57 -12.70
C ARG A 242 15.94 -28.08 -12.79
N SER A 243 14.90 -28.57 -12.12
CA SER A 243 14.53 -30.00 -12.16
C SER A 243 14.06 -30.42 -13.55
N LEU A 244 13.24 -29.60 -14.21
CA LEU A 244 12.81 -29.80 -15.60
C LEU A 244 13.99 -29.87 -16.57
N THR A 245 14.95 -28.95 -16.47
CA THR A 245 16.18 -28.98 -17.29
C THR A 245 17.00 -30.24 -17.03
N GLY A 246 17.12 -30.68 -15.77
CA GLY A 246 17.79 -31.93 -15.41
C GLY A 246 17.11 -33.16 -16.03
N ASN A 247 15.80 -33.28 -15.88
CA ASN A 247 15.01 -34.37 -16.47
C ASN A 247 15.10 -34.37 -18.01
N ALA A 248 15.07 -33.20 -18.65
CA ALA A 248 15.23 -33.09 -20.09
C ALA A 248 16.59 -33.63 -20.55
N ALA A 249 17.67 -33.31 -19.83
CA ALA A 249 19.01 -33.83 -20.11
C ALA A 249 19.13 -35.35 -19.86
N ASP A 250 18.41 -35.90 -18.88
CA ASP A 250 18.32 -37.35 -18.67
C ASP A 250 17.57 -38.05 -19.81
N VAL A 251 16.46 -37.46 -20.29
CA VAL A 251 15.69 -37.97 -21.43
C VAL A 251 16.54 -37.95 -22.71
N GLU A 252 17.27 -36.87 -22.96
CA GLU A 252 18.18 -36.75 -24.11
C GLU A 252 19.26 -37.84 -24.07
N ARG A 253 19.95 -37.99 -22.93
CA ARG A 253 20.93 -39.09 -22.74
C ARG A 253 20.31 -40.47 -22.87
N GLY A 254 19.06 -40.65 -22.42
CA GLY A 254 18.31 -41.89 -22.59
C GLY A 254 18.02 -42.20 -24.05
N ALA A 255 17.60 -41.20 -24.82
CA ALA A 255 17.33 -41.32 -26.25
C ALA A 255 18.61 -41.66 -27.04
N GLU A 256 19.75 -41.04 -26.73
CA GLU A 256 21.05 -41.38 -27.34
C GLU A 256 21.45 -42.84 -27.06
N ARG A 257 21.30 -43.30 -25.81
CA ARG A 257 21.56 -44.71 -25.45
C ARG A 257 20.64 -45.66 -26.19
N GLN A 258 19.35 -45.34 -26.27
CA GLN A 258 18.35 -46.13 -26.99
C GLN A 258 18.71 -46.24 -28.47
N ALA A 259 19.15 -45.15 -29.10
CA ALA A 259 19.58 -45.13 -30.49
C ALA A 259 20.80 -46.04 -30.70
N ALA A 260 21.80 -45.99 -29.79
CA ALA A 260 22.97 -46.86 -29.86
C ALA A 260 22.61 -48.35 -29.71
N VAL A 261 21.71 -48.68 -28.77
CA VAL A 261 21.21 -50.06 -28.60
C VAL A 261 20.43 -50.53 -29.83
N ASN A 262 19.60 -49.68 -30.42
CA ASN A 262 18.92 -50.01 -31.68
C ASN A 262 19.92 -50.31 -32.80
N GLN A 263 20.99 -49.52 -32.92
CA GLN A 263 22.02 -49.75 -33.92
C GLN A 263 22.69 -51.12 -33.73
N GLN A 264 23.05 -51.46 -32.48
CA GLN A 264 23.60 -52.78 -32.15
C GLN A 264 22.61 -53.92 -32.46
N MET A 265 21.31 -53.72 -32.20
CA MET A 265 20.28 -54.68 -32.59
C MET A 265 20.21 -54.87 -34.11
N PHE A 266 20.32 -53.80 -34.91
CA PHE A 266 20.35 -53.91 -36.37
C PHE A 266 21.55 -54.73 -36.84
N ASP A 267 22.75 -54.46 -36.31
CA ASP A 267 23.97 -55.20 -36.67
C ASP A 267 23.83 -56.69 -36.33
N ALA A 268 23.34 -57.01 -35.11
CA ALA A 268 23.11 -58.39 -34.70
C ALA A 268 22.02 -59.09 -35.52
N MET A 269 20.97 -58.38 -35.93
CA MET A 269 19.93 -58.92 -36.82
C MET A 269 20.46 -59.19 -38.23
N GLN A 270 21.40 -58.37 -38.71
CA GLN A 270 22.07 -58.60 -40.00
C GLN A 270 22.97 -59.84 -39.93
N GLU A 271 23.78 -59.98 -38.89
CA GLU A 271 24.62 -61.16 -38.66
C GLU A 271 23.77 -62.44 -38.52
N MET A 272 22.65 -62.34 -37.79
CA MET A 272 21.70 -63.45 -37.65
C MET A 272 21.06 -63.82 -38.99
N SER A 273 20.74 -62.85 -39.83
CA SER A 273 20.21 -63.09 -41.18
C SER A 273 21.24 -63.82 -42.05
N GLU A 274 22.50 -63.41 -42.02
CA GLU A 274 23.60 -64.06 -42.74
C GLU A 274 23.87 -65.49 -42.25
N ALA A 275 23.88 -65.70 -40.93
CA ALA A 275 23.99 -67.01 -40.32
C ALA A 275 22.81 -67.91 -40.72
N THR A 276 21.58 -67.38 -40.73
CA THR A 276 20.39 -68.11 -41.16
C THR A 276 20.48 -68.51 -42.64
N ALA A 277 20.98 -67.62 -43.50
CA ALA A 277 21.21 -67.93 -44.92
C ALA A 277 22.26 -69.06 -45.09
N THR A 278 23.32 -69.03 -44.28
CA THR A 278 24.37 -70.05 -44.28
C THR A 278 23.83 -71.40 -43.78
N VAL A 279 23.02 -71.42 -42.72
CA VAL A 279 22.34 -72.63 -42.25
C VAL A 279 21.41 -73.21 -43.32
N ALA A 280 20.63 -72.36 -44.02
CA ALA A 280 19.79 -72.80 -45.13
C ALA A 280 20.62 -73.42 -46.27
N GLN A 281 21.78 -72.83 -46.59
CA GLN A 281 22.70 -73.36 -47.60
C GLN A 281 23.28 -74.72 -47.19
N TYR A 282 23.73 -74.89 -45.94
CA TYR A 282 24.22 -76.17 -45.44
C TYR A 282 23.13 -77.23 -45.39
N ALA A 283 21.90 -76.87 -45.01
CA ALA A 283 20.76 -77.77 -45.04
C ALA A 283 20.48 -78.26 -46.47
N GLN A 284 20.56 -77.36 -47.46
CA GLN A 284 20.43 -77.73 -48.88
C GLN A 284 21.57 -78.65 -49.35
N TYR A 285 22.81 -78.36 -48.93
CA TYR A 285 23.98 -79.19 -49.25
C TYR A 285 23.86 -80.59 -48.66
N ALA A 286 23.44 -80.70 -47.40
CA ALA A 286 23.17 -81.96 -46.73
C ALA A 286 22.02 -82.74 -47.39
N ALA A 287 20.94 -82.06 -47.78
CA ALA A 287 19.83 -82.67 -48.51
C ALA A 287 20.29 -83.24 -49.86
N ASN A 288 21.09 -82.50 -50.63
CA ASN A 288 21.65 -82.98 -51.89
C ASN A 288 22.58 -84.19 -51.67
N GLY A 289 23.46 -84.13 -50.66
CA GLY A 289 24.34 -85.25 -50.31
C GLY A 289 23.56 -86.51 -49.88
N ALA A 290 22.48 -86.33 -49.11
CA ALA A 290 21.58 -87.42 -48.75
C ALA A 290 20.89 -88.03 -49.98
N ASN A 291 20.46 -87.21 -50.95
CA ASN A 291 19.90 -87.69 -52.21
C ASN A 291 20.92 -88.51 -53.02
N THR A 292 22.16 -88.03 -53.16
CA THR A 292 23.22 -88.77 -53.86
C THR A 292 23.57 -90.08 -53.15
N ALA A 293 23.62 -90.09 -51.82
CA ALA A 293 23.83 -91.32 -51.06
C ALA A 293 22.69 -92.32 -51.28
N ASN A 294 21.44 -91.83 -51.36
CA ASN A 294 20.28 -92.66 -51.64
C ASN A 294 20.31 -93.26 -53.06
N GLU A 295 20.73 -92.48 -54.07
CA GLU A 295 20.95 -92.97 -55.44
C GLU A 295 22.04 -94.05 -55.48
N LEU A 296 23.17 -93.84 -54.81
CA LEU A 296 24.26 -94.82 -54.75
C LEU A 296 23.84 -96.10 -54.01
N ALA A 297 23.07 -95.97 -52.93
CA ALA A 297 22.52 -97.12 -52.21
C ALA A 297 21.52 -97.91 -53.09
N ALA A 298 20.70 -97.23 -53.88
CA ALA A 298 19.80 -97.87 -54.84
C ALA A 298 20.56 -98.61 -55.95
N ASP A 299 21.61 -97.99 -56.52
CA ASP A 299 22.46 -98.64 -57.53
C ASP A 299 23.21 -99.84 -56.94
N SER A 300 23.78 -99.70 -55.74
CA SER A 300 24.41 -100.80 -55.00
C SER A 300 23.42 -101.94 -54.73
N GLY A 301 22.17 -101.62 -54.39
CA GLY A 301 21.09 -102.60 -54.27
C GLY A 301 20.87 -103.37 -55.58
N SER A 302 20.91 -102.69 -56.72
CA SER A 302 20.81 -103.32 -58.05
C SER A 302 21.99 -104.27 -58.34
N VAL A 303 23.21 -103.91 -57.91
CA VAL A 303 24.42 -104.72 -58.04
C VAL A 303 24.31 -105.98 -57.17
N VAL A 304 23.92 -105.82 -55.90
CA VAL A 304 23.70 -106.96 -54.98
C VAL A 304 22.63 -107.90 -55.53
N GLN A 305 21.55 -107.37 -56.10
CA GLN A 305 20.49 -108.19 -56.70
C GLN A 305 20.98 -108.95 -57.95
N ARG A 306 21.85 -108.34 -58.78
CA ARG A 306 22.55 -109.05 -59.87
C ARG A 306 23.47 -110.16 -59.35
N ILE A 307 24.25 -109.90 -58.32
CA ILE A 307 25.13 -110.89 -57.69
C ILE A 307 24.30 -112.06 -57.14
N SER A 308 23.22 -111.79 -56.42
CA SER A 308 22.31 -112.82 -55.90
C SER A 308 21.71 -113.67 -57.03
N LYS A 309 21.31 -113.05 -58.14
CA LYS A 309 20.79 -113.76 -59.32
C LYS A 309 21.86 -114.64 -59.98
N SER A 310 23.11 -114.17 -60.08
CA SER A 310 24.25 -114.95 -60.56
C SER A 310 24.63 -116.09 -59.62
N ILE A 311 24.59 -115.90 -58.30
CA ILE A 311 24.80 -116.96 -57.32
C ILE A 311 23.71 -118.02 -57.44
N GLY A 312 22.44 -117.61 -57.58
CA GLY A 312 21.33 -118.53 -57.83
C GLY A 312 21.48 -119.32 -59.14
N ALA A 313 21.96 -118.66 -60.21
CA ALA A 313 22.29 -119.34 -61.46
C ALA A 313 23.44 -120.34 -61.30
N LEU A 314 24.52 -119.98 -60.59
CA LEU A 314 25.64 -120.86 -60.25
C LEU A 314 25.18 -122.07 -59.41
N GLN A 315 24.30 -121.86 -58.44
CA GLN A 315 23.74 -122.92 -57.62
C GLN A 315 22.91 -123.91 -58.47
N ASN A 316 22.12 -123.39 -59.41
CA ASN A 316 21.37 -124.21 -60.36
C ASN A 316 22.29 -124.97 -61.33
N ASP A 317 23.36 -124.35 -61.83
CA ASP A 317 24.35 -125.00 -62.70
C ASP A 317 25.10 -126.13 -61.95
N ILE A 318 25.46 -125.91 -60.67
CA ILE A 318 26.05 -126.95 -59.81
C ILE A 318 25.05 -128.11 -59.59
N GLU A 319 23.77 -127.82 -59.39
CA GLU A 319 22.74 -128.86 -59.22
C GLU A 319 22.52 -129.68 -60.51
N ILE A 320 22.52 -129.03 -61.67
CA ILE A 320 22.43 -129.71 -62.99
C ILE A 320 23.67 -130.58 -63.22
N THR A 321 24.86 -130.07 -62.90
CA THR A 321 26.12 -130.83 -63.05
C THR A 321 26.18 -132.00 -62.07
N SER A 322 25.67 -131.83 -60.85
CA SER A 322 25.56 -132.89 -59.83
C SER A 322 24.57 -134.00 -60.19
N LYS A 323 23.60 -133.74 -61.08
CA LYS A 323 22.66 -134.76 -61.60
C LYS A 323 23.17 -135.47 -62.86
N ALA A 324 24.29 -135.00 -63.43
CA ALA A 324 24.90 -135.54 -64.65
C ALA A 324 26.12 -136.47 -64.41
N VAL A 325 26.46 -136.74 -63.14
CA VAL A 325 27.51 -137.66 -62.67
C VAL A 325 26.88 -138.76 -61.84
#